data_AF-A0A2M7XWQ3-F1
#
_entry.id   AF-A0A2M7XWQ3-F1
#
_cell.length_a   1.000
_cell.length_b   1.000
_cell.length_c   1.000
_cell.angle_alpha   90.00
_cell.angle_beta   90.00
_cell.angle_gamma   90.00
#
_symmetry.space_group_name_H-M   'P 1'
#
loop_
_entity.id
_entity.type
_entity.pdbx_description
1 polymer ?
#
loop_
_entity_poly.entity_id
_entity_poly.type
_entity_poly.pdbx_seq_one_letter_code
_entity_poly.pdbx_strand_id
1 'polypeptide(L)'
;MKKYPPGTFIYFLEYFPELFERETRKVTLSEEMFGLPAGLYFLLESYCADKNCDCRKVMINVVLEDNIPNVSDTIGFGWEDEKFYSKWVGDEISGGQMVGV
;
A
#
# COMPACT_ATOMS: atom_id res chain seq x y z
N MET A 1 24.07 1.84 6.99
CA MET A 1 22.94 1.81 6.03
C MET A 1 22.08 0.59 6.36
N LYS A 2 20.77 0.73 6.62
CA LYS A 2 19.89 -0.41 6.93
C LYS A 2 19.91 -1.38 5.74
N LYS A 3 20.07 -2.68 6.02
CA LYS A 3 19.97 -3.74 4.99
C LYS A 3 18.57 -4.32 5.07
N TYR A 4 17.87 -4.37 3.95
CA TYR A 4 16.53 -4.92 3.84
C TYR A 4 16.58 -6.25 3.07
N PRO A 5 15.89 -7.30 3.52
CA PRO A 5 15.68 -8.50 2.73
C PRO A 5 15.04 -8.19 1.36
N PRO A 6 15.28 -9.00 0.32
CA PRO A 6 14.57 -8.88 -0.95
C PRO A 6 13.06 -8.88 -0.75
N GLY A 7 12.34 -8.03 -1.49
CA GLY A 7 10.89 -7.91 -1.40
C GLY A 7 10.36 -7.19 -0.15
N THR A 8 11.22 -6.57 0.67
CA THR A 8 10.76 -5.76 1.81
C THR A 8 10.06 -4.49 1.32
N PHE A 9 8.88 -4.20 1.88
CA PHE A 9 8.21 -2.91 1.75
C PHE A 9 8.32 -2.14 3.07
N ILE A 10 8.67 -0.86 3.00
CA ILE A 10 8.82 0.02 4.16
C ILE A 10 7.81 1.13 4.08
N TYR A 11 7.21 1.47 5.22
CA TYR A 11 6.25 2.55 5.28
C TYR A 11 6.88 3.91 4.99
N PHE A 12 6.16 4.74 4.24
CA PHE A 12 6.52 6.13 4.02
C PHE A 12 6.75 6.90 5.33
N LEU A 13 5.90 6.65 6.33
CA LEU A 13 5.95 7.30 7.64
C LEU A 13 7.26 7.00 8.42
N GLU A 14 7.96 5.89 8.13
CA GLU A 14 9.26 5.61 8.76
C GLU A 14 10.37 6.55 8.29
N TYR A 15 10.24 7.09 7.07
CA TYR A 15 11.21 8.01 6.48
C TYR A 15 10.77 9.47 6.57
N PHE A 16 9.46 9.72 6.49
CA PHE A 16 8.89 11.06 6.40
C PHE A 16 7.76 11.27 7.43
N PRO A 17 8.01 11.11 8.74
CA PRO A 17 6.98 11.22 9.78
C PRO A 17 6.31 12.60 9.81
N GLU A 18 7.09 13.68 9.69
CA GLU A 18 6.57 15.06 9.68
C GLU A 18 5.63 15.32 8.48
N LEU A 19 5.92 14.70 7.34
CA LEU A 19 5.08 14.86 6.14
C LEU A 19 3.81 14.02 6.25
N PHE A 20 3.93 12.81 6.83
CA PHE A 20 2.79 11.97 7.15
C PHE A 20 1.77 12.68 8.05
N GLU A 21 2.23 13.39 9.07
CA GLU A 21 1.35 14.15 9.98
C GLU A 21 0.63 15.34 9.30
N ARG A 22 1.24 15.91 8.25
CA ARG A 22 0.72 17.11 7.57
C ARG A 22 -0.23 16.81 6.41
N GLU A 23 -0.18 15.60 5.86
CA GLU A 23 -0.97 15.22 4.68
C GLU A 23 -2.20 14.41 5.07
N THR A 24 -3.29 14.59 4.31
CA THR A 24 -4.53 13.83 4.55
C THR A 24 -4.42 12.45 3.91
N ARG A 25 -4.14 11.43 4.72
CA ARG A 25 -4.08 10.01 4.33
C ARG A 25 -5.04 9.15 5.15
N LYS A 26 -6.22 9.69 5.43
CA LYS A 26 -7.20 9.03 6.29
C LYS A 26 -8.61 9.27 5.80
N VAL A 27 -9.47 8.28 6.02
CA VAL A 27 -10.89 8.31 5.67
C VAL A 27 -11.69 7.96 6.91
N THR A 28 -12.71 8.76 7.21
CA THR A 28 -13.63 8.46 8.31
C THR A 28 -14.91 7.90 7.75
N LEU A 29 -15.29 6.71 8.19
CA LEU A 29 -16.62 6.15 7.99
C LEU A 29 -17.47 6.51 9.21
N SER A 30 -18.50 7.32 9.03
CA SER A 30 -19.37 7.76 10.13
C SER A 30 -20.31 6.67 10.63
N GLU A 31 -20.58 5.67 9.80
CA GLU A 31 -21.44 4.53 10.07
C GLU A 31 -20.89 3.30 9.37
N GLU A 32 -21.37 2.12 9.77
CA GLU A 32 -21.03 0.87 9.11
C GLU A 32 -21.59 0.88 7.67
N MET A 33 -20.73 0.64 6.69
CA MET A 33 -21.12 0.64 5.28
C MET A 33 -20.32 -0.37 4.48
N PHE A 34 -20.97 -1.05 3.53
CA PHE A 34 -20.35 -2.11 2.72
C PHE A 34 -19.68 -3.23 3.54
N GLY A 35 -20.16 -3.47 4.76
CA GLY A 35 -19.57 -4.45 5.69
C GLY A 35 -18.28 -3.98 6.38
N LEU A 36 -17.91 -2.71 6.23
CA LEU A 36 -16.80 -2.09 6.94
C LEU A 36 -17.33 -1.37 8.19
N PRO A 37 -16.72 -1.57 9.38
CA PRO A 37 -17.13 -0.88 10.59
C PRO A 37 -16.96 0.65 10.47
N ALA A 38 -17.78 1.39 11.21
CA ALA A 38 -17.56 2.82 11.39
C ALA A 38 -16.19 3.06 12.06
N GLY A 39 -15.52 4.15 11.70
CA GLY A 39 -14.25 4.52 12.31
C GLY A 39 -13.30 5.29 11.41
N LEU A 40 -12.11 5.57 11.93
CA LEU A 40 -11.03 6.23 11.20
C LEU A 40 -10.10 5.19 10.57
N TYR A 41 -9.99 5.22 9.26
CA TYR A 41 -9.10 4.39 8.48
C TYR A 41 -7.88 5.19 8.03
N PHE A 42 -6.70 4.69 8.35
CA PHE A 42 -5.43 5.18 7.84
C PHE A 42 -5.07 4.45 6.55
N LEU A 43 -4.58 5.21 5.56
CA LEU A 43 -4.04 4.71 4.30
C LEU A 43 -2.51 4.84 4.36
N LEU A 44 -1.85 3.78 4.83
CA LEU A 44 -0.41 3.76 5.05
C LEU A 44 0.32 3.25 3.81
N GLU A 45 0.96 4.16 3.10
CA GLU A 45 1.78 3.81 1.93
C GLU A 45 3.06 3.08 2.35
N SER A 46 3.39 2.01 1.66
CA SER A 46 4.70 1.36 1.74
C SER A 46 5.31 1.11 0.36
N TYR A 47 6.63 1.24 0.31
CA TYR A 47 7.42 1.23 -0.92
C TYR A 47 8.50 0.16 -0.86
N CYS A 48 8.81 -0.45 -2.00
CA CYS A 48 9.84 -1.49 -2.07
C CYS A 48 11.21 -0.91 -1.72
N ALA A 49 11.91 -1.56 -0.79
CA ALA A 49 13.23 -1.17 -0.32
C ALA A 49 14.36 -1.93 -1.00
N ASP A 50 14.04 -2.93 -1.82
CA ASP A 50 15.01 -3.70 -2.56
C ASP A 50 15.53 -2.86 -3.74
N LYS A 51 16.79 -2.45 -3.66
CA LYS A 51 17.46 -1.64 -4.68
C LYS A 51 17.59 -2.33 -6.04
N ASN A 52 17.41 -3.65 -6.09
CA ASN A 52 17.45 -4.43 -7.32
C ASN A 52 16.05 -4.72 -7.88
N CYS A 53 15.00 -4.25 -7.20
CA CYS A 53 13.62 -4.43 -7.62
C CYS A 53 13.09 -3.16 -8.32
N ASP A 54 12.53 -3.33 -9.51
CA ASP A 54 11.88 -2.26 -10.28
C ASP A 54 10.36 -2.49 -10.30
N CYS A 55 9.75 -2.76 -9.14
CA CYS A 55 8.33 -3.14 -9.11
C CYS A 55 7.36 -1.99 -9.44
N ARG A 56 7.84 -0.74 -9.44
CA ARG A 56 7.09 0.47 -9.83
C ARG A 56 5.65 0.51 -9.30
N LYS A 57 5.48 0.23 -8.01
CA LYS A 57 4.17 0.20 -7.35
C LYS A 57 4.29 0.69 -5.92
N VAL A 58 3.19 1.20 -5.39
CA VAL A 58 3.00 1.47 -3.97
C VAL A 58 1.99 0.47 -3.41
N MET A 59 2.21 0.04 -2.18
CA MET A 59 1.20 -0.72 -1.43
C MET A 59 0.52 0.24 -0.46
N ILE A 60 -0.81 0.34 -0.51
CA ILE A 60 -1.60 1.16 0.39
C ILE A 60 -2.21 0.21 1.43
N ASN A 61 -1.67 0.24 2.64
CA ASN A 61 -2.07 -0.63 3.74
C ASN A 61 -3.17 0.09 4.52
N VAL A 62 -4.37 -0.49 4.51
CA VAL A 62 -5.55 0.06 5.17
C VAL A 62 -5.57 -0.42 6.61
N VAL A 63 -5.60 0.53 7.56
CA VAL A 63 -5.59 0.24 9.00
C VAL A 63 -6.71 0.98 9.69
N LEU A 64 -7.57 0.27 10.41
CA LEU A 64 -8.56 0.86 11.31
C LEU A 64 -7.86 1.33 12.61
N GLU A 65 -8.11 2.56 13.04
CA GLU A 65 -7.49 3.18 14.24
C GLU A 65 -7.54 2.26 15.47
N ASP A 66 -8.72 1.69 15.76
CA ASP A 66 -8.95 0.82 16.91
C ASP A 66 -8.28 -0.57 16.80
N ASN A 67 -7.67 -0.88 15.65
CA ASN A 67 -7.03 -2.16 15.37
C ASN A 67 -5.55 -2.03 14.99
N ILE A 68 -4.94 -0.85 15.16
CA ILE A 68 -3.49 -0.66 14.95
C ILE A 68 -2.71 -1.64 15.85
N PRO A 69 -1.67 -2.34 15.34
CA PRO A 69 -1.03 -2.18 14.02
C PRO A 69 -1.52 -3.16 12.93
N ASN A 70 -2.66 -3.81 13.12
CA ASN A 70 -3.15 -4.83 12.19
C ASN A 70 -3.66 -4.20 10.89
N VAL A 71 -3.08 -4.64 9.78
CA VAL A 71 -3.52 -4.27 8.43
C VAL A 71 -4.85 -4.98 8.14
N SER A 72 -5.89 -4.21 7.88
CA SER A 72 -7.22 -4.73 7.50
C SER A 72 -7.23 -5.20 6.05
N ASP A 73 -6.59 -4.44 5.15
CA ASP A 73 -6.44 -4.80 3.75
C ASP A 73 -5.23 -4.09 3.13
N THR A 74 -4.76 -4.54 1.97
CA THR A 74 -3.68 -3.93 1.21
C THR A 74 -4.05 -3.78 -0.25
N ILE A 75 -4.04 -2.53 -0.73
CA ILE A 75 -4.29 -2.21 -2.13
C ILE A 75 -2.95 -2.03 -2.84
N GLY A 76 -2.70 -2.80 -3.90
CA GLY A 76 -1.56 -2.58 -4.79
C GLY A 76 -1.91 -1.53 -5.85
N PHE A 77 -1.13 -0.47 -5.97
CA PHE A 77 -1.29 0.55 -7.02
C PHE A 77 0.00 0.63 -7.85
N GLY A 78 -0.05 0.11 -9.07
CA GLY A 78 1.02 0.21 -10.05
C GLY A 78 0.77 1.31 -11.08
N TRP A 79 1.80 2.08 -11.42
CA TRP A 79 1.70 3.20 -12.38
C TRP A 79 2.26 2.88 -13.78
N GLU A 80 2.65 1.63 -14.03
CA GLU A 80 3.01 1.16 -15.37
C GLU A 80 1.83 0.47 -16.08
N ASP A 81 2.02 0.14 -17.36
CA ASP A 81 1.01 -0.55 -18.14
C ASP A 81 0.92 -2.06 -17.83
N GLU A 82 -0.14 -2.70 -18.32
CA GLU A 82 -0.32 -4.14 -18.18
C GLU A 82 0.86 -4.93 -18.77
N LYS A 83 1.46 -4.48 -19.87
CA LYS A 83 2.60 -5.17 -20.50
C LYS A 83 3.82 -5.20 -19.59
N PHE A 84 4.03 -4.13 -18.82
CA PHE A 84 5.03 -4.08 -17.79
C PHE A 84 4.74 -5.13 -16.72
N TYR A 85 3.55 -5.10 -16.10
CA TYR A 85 3.23 -5.97 -14.96
C TYR A 85 3.04 -7.44 -15.33
N SER A 86 2.69 -7.74 -16.57
CA SER A 86 2.57 -9.12 -17.08
C SER A 86 3.88 -9.92 -16.97
N LYS A 87 5.02 -9.25 -16.80
CA LYS A 87 6.32 -9.88 -16.57
C LYS A 87 6.57 -10.29 -15.12
N TRP A 88 5.76 -9.79 -14.19
CA TRP A 88 5.97 -9.90 -12.74
C TRP A 88 4.91 -10.76 -12.05
N VAL A 89 3.74 -10.88 -12.66
CA VAL A 89 2.64 -11.69 -12.15
C VAL A 89 2.79 -13.14 -12.59
N GLY A 90 2.41 -14.08 -11.71
CA GLY A 90 2.31 -15.48 -12.07
C GLY A 90 1.05 -15.75 -12.92
N ASP A 91 0.91 -16.97 -13.40
CA ASP A 91 -0.16 -17.36 -14.35
C ASP A 91 -1.60 -17.11 -13.83
N GLU A 92 -1.78 -16.91 -12.52
CA GLU A 92 -3.07 -16.72 -11.87
C GLU A 92 -3.55 -15.25 -11.82
N ILE A 93 -2.68 -14.29 -12.09
CA ILE A 93 -2.99 -12.85 -11.98
C ILE A 93 -2.66 -12.20 -13.34
N SER A 94 -3.60 -11.43 -13.90
CA SER A 94 -3.28 -10.66 -15.11
C SER A 94 -2.50 -9.40 -14.74
N GLY A 95 -1.58 -8.97 -15.61
CA GLY A 95 -0.83 -7.73 -15.39
C GLY A 95 -1.75 -6.52 -15.21
N GLY A 96 -2.92 -6.53 -15.84
CA GLY A 96 -3.95 -5.49 -15.69
C GLY A 96 -4.45 -5.31 -14.26
N GLN A 97 -4.44 -6.35 -13.42
CA GLN A 97 -4.86 -6.25 -12.01
C GLN A 97 -3.87 -5.49 -11.13
N MET A 98 -2.66 -5.27 -11.62
CA MET A 98 -1.62 -4.49 -10.94
C MET A 98 -1.64 -3.01 -11.34
N VAL A 99 -2.35 -2.66 -12.42
CA VAL A 99 -2.45 -1.29 -12.92
C VAL A 99 -3.46 -0.53 -12.07
N GLY A 100 -3.02 0.57 -11.47
CA GLY A 100 -3.92 1.52 -10.84
C GLY A 100 -4.69 2.29 -11.91
N VAL A 101 -5.95 1.93 -12.13
CA VAL A 101 -6.89 2.58 -13.06
C VAL A 101 -7.85 3.52 -12.35
#